data_AF-F4C9S2-F1
#
_entry.id   AF-F4C9S2-F1
#
_cell.length_a   1.000
_cell.length_b   1.000
_cell.length_c   1.000
_cell.angle_alpha   90.00
_cell.angle_beta   90.00
_cell.angle_gamma   90.00
#
_symmetry.space_group_name_H-M   'P 1'
#
loop_
_entity.id
_entity.type
_entity.pdbx_description
1 polymer ?
#
loop_
_entity_poly.entity_id
_entity_poly.type
_entity_poly.pdbx_seq_one_letter_code
_entity_poly.pdbx_strand_id
1 'polypeptide(L)'
;MFKKILIAEDHDTENFAVQVTLRDLGVVDPDYVYYCDHALAWIKNAIRAGEPYNLLITDINFKDDGSAQEIKDGLSLIKAIKSVQPDIKVVVMTVQEITPAVHEMLKAKQIDGYVLKARRGREHLKEALRMVYQGRIYQSADNKKSIPKNSFEFSPLDLQIVNLLYQGIPQYRMPEILKQIGAKASSLSTIEKRLNLMKESLGFTNNGQLIAHCRDAELI
;
A
#
# COMPACT_ATOMS: atom_id res chain seq x y z
N MET A 1 18.91 3.56 -18.04
CA MET A 1 17.44 3.64 -17.94
C MET A 1 16.84 2.30 -18.34
N PHE A 2 15.59 2.00 -17.96
CA PHE A 2 14.86 0.84 -18.49
C PHE A 2 14.66 0.97 -20.01
N LYS A 3 14.77 -0.14 -20.76
CA LYS A 3 14.66 -0.13 -22.23
C LYS A 3 13.30 -0.66 -22.70
N LYS A 4 12.89 -1.83 -22.21
CA LYS A 4 11.62 -2.48 -22.56
C LYS A 4 10.67 -2.39 -21.39
N ILE A 5 9.59 -1.62 -21.53
CA ILE A 5 8.63 -1.30 -20.47
C ILE A 5 7.24 -1.69 -20.94
N LEU A 6 6.48 -2.35 -20.06
CA LEU A 6 5.06 -2.63 -20.27
C LEU A 6 4.23 -1.80 -19.29
N ILE A 7 3.19 -1.14 -19.79
CA ILE A 7 2.18 -0.42 -19.00
C ILE A 7 0.88 -1.23 -18.99
N ALA A 8 0.33 -1.54 -17.83
CA ALA A 8 -0.98 -2.13 -17.65
C ALA A 8 -1.90 -1.13 -16.94
N GLU A 9 -2.79 -0.50 -17.69
CA GLU A 9 -3.65 0.59 -17.21
C GLU A 9 -4.91 0.65 -18.08
N ASP A 10 -6.08 0.48 -17.47
CA ASP A 10 -7.38 0.46 -18.15
C ASP A 10 -7.94 1.87 -18.43
N HIS A 11 -7.45 2.90 -17.72
CA HIS A 11 -7.82 4.29 -17.99
C HIS A 11 -6.91 4.95 -19.02
N ASP A 12 -7.45 5.22 -20.22
CA ASP A 12 -6.74 5.85 -21.35
C ASP A 12 -5.97 7.14 -20.96
N THR A 13 -6.60 8.04 -20.21
CA THR A 13 -5.96 9.31 -19.80
C THR A 13 -4.78 9.10 -18.87
N GLU A 14 -4.86 8.13 -17.97
CA GLU A 14 -3.77 7.79 -17.05
C GLU A 14 -2.64 7.09 -17.81
N ASN A 15 -2.98 6.18 -18.72
CA ASN A 15 -2.03 5.49 -19.58
C ASN A 15 -1.22 6.50 -20.39
N PHE A 16 -1.90 7.45 -21.05
CA PHE A 16 -1.26 8.53 -21.79
C PHE A 16 -0.33 9.37 -20.91
N ALA A 17 -0.72 9.70 -19.68
CA ALA A 17 0.11 10.45 -18.75
C ALA A 17 1.40 9.70 -18.36
N VAL A 18 1.32 8.37 -18.19
CA VAL A 18 2.49 7.50 -17.96
C VAL A 18 3.41 7.52 -19.18
N GLN A 19 2.86 7.34 -20.39
CA GLN A 19 3.64 7.37 -21.64
C GLN A 19 4.38 8.69 -21.83
N VAL A 20 3.72 9.83 -21.61
CA VAL A 20 4.36 11.16 -21.67
C VAL A 20 5.48 11.26 -20.64
N THR A 21 5.26 10.78 -19.42
CA THR A 21 6.27 10.80 -18.35
C THR A 21 7.49 9.95 -18.68
N LEU A 22 7.30 8.80 -19.33
CA LEU A 22 8.38 7.94 -19.82
C LEU A 22 9.17 8.61 -20.95
N ARG A 23 8.48 9.29 -21.87
CA ARG A 23 9.10 10.05 -22.96
C ARG A 23 9.99 11.18 -22.46
N ASP A 24 9.55 11.90 -21.43
CA ASP A 24 10.36 12.93 -20.74
C ASP A 24 11.66 12.38 -20.15
N LEU A 25 11.74 11.07 -19.89
CA LEU A 25 12.93 10.38 -19.37
C LEU A 25 13.75 9.71 -20.47
N GLY A 26 13.41 9.93 -21.75
CA GLY A 26 14.10 9.37 -22.90
C GLY A 26 13.75 7.91 -23.21
N VAL A 27 12.66 7.38 -22.64
CA VAL A 27 12.11 6.08 -23.05
C VAL A 27 11.19 6.32 -24.24
N VAL A 28 11.56 5.74 -25.38
CA VAL A 28 10.83 5.83 -26.63
C VAL A 28 10.13 4.48 -26.84
N ASP A 29 8.82 4.49 -27.04
CA ASP A 29 7.98 3.32 -27.34
C ASP A 29 7.79 2.28 -26.21
N PRO A 30 7.17 2.64 -25.07
CA PRO A 30 6.68 1.64 -24.13
C PRO A 30 5.49 0.87 -24.73
N ASP A 31 5.43 -0.43 -24.46
CA ASP A 31 4.26 -1.24 -24.74
C ASP A 31 3.17 -0.94 -23.71
N TYR A 32 1.90 -1.04 -24.11
CA TYR A 32 0.79 -0.84 -23.19
C TYR A 32 -0.40 -1.75 -23.51
N VAL A 33 -1.14 -2.09 -22.46
CA VAL A 33 -2.35 -2.92 -22.52
C VAL A 33 -3.36 -2.42 -21.49
N TYR A 34 -4.64 -2.67 -21.76
CA TYR A 34 -5.76 -2.26 -20.90
C TYR A 34 -6.25 -3.38 -19.96
N TYR A 35 -5.70 -4.58 -20.10
CA TYR A 35 -6.19 -5.77 -19.41
C TYR A 35 -5.03 -6.57 -18.80
N CYS A 36 -5.22 -7.07 -17.59
CA CYS A 36 -4.21 -7.85 -16.86
C CYS A 36 -3.81 -9.12 -17.60
N ASP A 37 -4.78 -9.86 -18.16
CA ASP A 37 -4.49 -11.10 -18.89
C ASP A 37 -3.63 -10.83 -20.14
N HIS A 38 -3.88 -9.71 -20.82
CA HIS A 38 -3.03 -9.28 -21.94
C HIS A 38 -1.62 -8.94 -21.48
N ALA A 39 -1.46 -8.27 -20.33
CA ALA A 39 -0.14 -7.96 -19.78
C ALA A 39 0.67 -9.23 -19.51
N LEU A 40 0.05 -10.23 -18.87
CA LEU A 40 0.69 -11.52 -18.63
C LEU A 40 1.04 -12.24 -19.93
N ALA A 41 0.15 -12.23 -20.93
CA ALA A 41 0.39 -12.84 -22.22
C ALA A 41 1.57 -12.20 -22.96
N TRP A 42 1.65 -10.87 -22.96
CA TRP A 42 2.74 -10.12 -23.59
C TRP A 42 4.09 -10.43 -22.94
N ILE A 43 4.14 -10.45 -21.60
CA ILE A 43 5.35 -10.83 -20.86
C ILE A 43 5.78 -12.27 -21.22
N LYS A 44 4.86 -13.23 -21.21
CA LYS A 44 5.17 -14.62 -21.60
C LYS A 44 5.68 -14.72 -23.05
N ASN A 45 5.11 -13.94 -23.97
CA ASN A 45 5.54 -13.91 -25.36
C ASN A 45 6.94 -13.28 -25.51
N ALA A 46 7.20 -12.18 -24.79
CA ALA A 46 8.49 -11.50 -24.78
C ALA A 46 9.63 -12.39 -24.23
N ILE A 47 9.35 -13.18 -23.18
CA ILE A 47 10.27 -14.20 -22.67
C ILE A 47 10.57 -15.26 -23.73
N ARG A 48 9.53 -15.79 -24.40
CA ARG A 48 9.70 -16.77 -25.49
C ARG A 48 10.49 -16.23 -26.68
N ALA A 49 10.37 -14.94 -26.96
CA ALA A 49 11.12 -14.26 -28.01
C ALA A 49 12.57 -13.90 -27.60
N GLY A 50 12.99 -14.20 -26.37
CA GLY A 50 14.34 -13.86 -25.88
C GLY A 50 14.53 -12.38 -25.53
N GLU A 51 13.44 -11.60 -25.48
CA GLU A 51 13.46 -10.17 -25.21
C GLU A 51 12.54 -9.80 -24.03
N PRO A 52 12.86 -10.26 -22.80
CA PRO A 52 12.01 -10.03 -21.63
C PRO A 52 11.89 -8.55 -21.27
N TYR A 53 10.75 -8.17 -20.69
CA TYR A 53 10.53 -6.81 -20.21
C TYR A 53 11.47 -6.47 -19.04
N ASN A 54 11.93 -5.23 -18.96
CA ASN A 54 12.73 -4.77 -17.81
C ASN A 54 11.84 -4.26 -16.67
N LEU A 55 10.70 -3.67 -17.01
CA LEU A 55 9.81 -3.00 -16.08
C LEU A 55 8.35 -3.22 -16.47
N LEU A 56 7.52 -3.52 -15.48
CA LEU A 56 6.07 -3.38 -15.49
C LEU A 56 5.69 -2.11 -14.73
N ILE A 57 4.84 -1.28 -15.33
CA ILE A 57 4.09 -0.22 -14.65
C ILE A 57 2.62 -0.64 -14.66
N THR A 58 1.96 -0.69 -13.50
CA THR A 58 0.56 -1.17 -13.42
C THR A 58 -0.28 -0.39 -12.43
N ASP A 59 -1.58 -0.22 -12.70
CA ASP A 59 -2.56 0.06 -11.64
C ASP A 59 -2.84 -1.22 -10.82
N ILE A 60 -3.48 -1.05 -9.67
CA ILE A 60 -4.11 -2.09 -8.88
C ILE A 60 -5.54 -2.33 -9.36
N ASN A 61 -6.30 -1.27 -9.60
CA ASN A 61 -7.73 -1.40 -9.92
C ASN A 61 -7.92 -1.44 -11.43
N PHE A 62 -8.65 -2.45 -11.89
CA PHE A 62 -9.13 -2.55 -13.26
C PHE A 62 -10.65 -2.65 -13.22
N LYS A 63 -11.33 -1.89 -14.08
CA LYS A 63 -12.77 -1.94 -14.22
C LYS A 63 -13.20 -3.22 -14.94
N ASP A 64 -14.23 -3.85 -14.40
CA ASP A 64 -14.95 -4.90 -15.09
C ASP A 64 -15.85 -4.26 -16.16
N ASP A 65 -15.55 -4.55 -17.43
CA ASP A 65 -16.33 -4.11 -18.59
C ASP A 65 -17.22 -5.22 -19.17
N GLY A 66 -17.37 -6.33 -18.45
CA GLY A 66 -18.10 -7.53 -18.88
C GLY A 66 -17.27 -8.51 -19.70
N SER A 67 -16.02 -8.18 -20.02
CA SER A 67 -15.09 -9.12 -20.66
C SER A 67 -14.65 -10.20 -19.67
N ALA A 68 -14.64 -11.46 -20.10
CA ALA A 68 -14.14 -12.56 -19.28
C ALA A 68 -12.62 -12.40 -19.04
N GLN A 69 -12.23 -12.10 -17.80
CA GLN A 69 -10.86 -11.97 -17.34
C GLN A 69 -10.59 -12.97 -16.21
N GLU A 70 -9.48 -13.70 -16.30
CA GLU A 70 -8.98 -14.56 -15.22
C GLU A 70 -8.31 -13.72 -14.14
N ILE A 71 -7.45 -12.77 -14.54
CA ILE A 71 -6.79 -11.83 -13.64
C ILE A 71 -7.53 -10.51 -13.67
N LYS A 72 -8.09 -10.12 -12.51
CA LYS A 72 -8.98 -8.96 -12.41
C LYS A 72 -8.35 -7.72 -11.77
N ASP A 73 -7.16 -7.85 -11.22
CA ASP A 73 -6.51 -6.78 -10.46
C ASP A 73 -4.99 -6.83 -10.62
N GLY A 74 -4.36 -5.67 -10.38
CA GLY A 74 -2.93 -5.49 -10.51
C GLY A 74 -2.09 -6.29 -9.51
N LEU A 75 -2.58 -6.56 -8.29
CA LEU A 75 -1.82 -7.34 -7.31
C LEU A 75 -1.74 -8.81 -7.74
N SER A 76 -2.84 -9.35 -8.24
CA SER A 76 -2.91 -10.68 -8.85
C SER A 76 -2.04 -10.76 -10.10
N LEU A 77 -2.06 -9.72 -10.94
CA LEU A 77 -1.18 -9.60 -12.11
C LEU A 77 0.30 -9.65 -11.72
N ILE A 78 0.71 -8.88 -10.72
CA ILE A 78 2.10 -8.84 -10.24
C ILE A 78 2.55 -10.22 -9.77
N LYS A 79 1.71 -10.92 -8.98
CA LYS A 79 2.02 -12.29 -8.53
C LYS A 79 2.18 -13.26 -9.72
N ALA A 80 1.28 -13.20 -10.69
CA ALA A 80 1.32 -14.04 -11.88
C ALA A 80 2.54 -13.75 -12.77
N ILE A 81 2.93 -12.49 -12.91
CA ILE A 81 4.14 -12.10 -13.65
C ILE A 81 5.41 -12.52 -12.92
N LYS A 82 5.49 -12.30 -11.61
CA LYS A 82 6.66 -12.66 -10.79
C LYS A 82 6.94 -14.16 -10.78
N SER A 83 5.93 -15.01 -11.00
CA SER A 83 6.14 -16.46 -11.12
C SER A 83 6.79 -16.88 -12.44
N VAL A 84 6.58 -16.13 -13.53
CA VAL A 84 7.15 -16.44 -14.85
C VAL A 84 8.41 -15.63 -15.18
N GLN A 85 8.57 -14.44 -14.59
CA GLN A 85 9.73 -13.58 -14.74
C GLN A 85 10.11 -12.90 -13.42
N PRO A 86 10.78 -13.61 -12.50
CA PRO A 86 11.07 -13.10 -11.15
C PRO A 86 11.81 -11.75 -11.11
N ASP A 87 12.73 -11.56 -12.06
CA ASP A 87 13.65 -10.41 -12.10
C ASP A 87 13.04 -9.13 -12.68
N ILE A 88 11.83 -9.17 -13.25
CA ILE A 88 11.16 -7.97 -13.77
C ILE A 88 10.98 -6.94 -12.66
N LYS A 89 11.26 -5.67 -12.96
CA LYS A 89 10.96 -4.58 -12.03
C LYS A 89 9.48 -4.22 -12.07
N VAL A 90 8.92 -3.84 -10.93
CA VAL A 90 7.49 -3.52 -10.82
C VAL A 90 7.32 -2.16 -10.15
N VAL A 91 6.66 -1.24 -10.85
CA VAL A 91 6.18 0.03 -10.29
C VAL A 91 4.66 0.05 -10.33
N VAL A 92 4.04 0.21 -9.18
CA VAL A 92 2.59 0.36 -9.05
C VAL A 92 2.24 1.85 -9.05
N MET A 93 1.26 2.23 -9.86
CA MET A 93 0.64 3.55 -9.83
C MET A 93 -0.82 3.41 -9.42
N THR A 94 -1.22 3.98 -8.29
CA THR A 94 -2.60 3.81 -7.82
C THR A 94 -3.10 4.99 -7.01
N VAL A 95 -4.42 5.15 -6.89
CA VAL A 95 -5.05 6.12 -5.97
C VAL A 95 -5.14 5.59 -4.54
N GLN A 96 -4.84 4.31 -4.32
CA GLN A 96 -4.96 3.66 -3.02
C GLN A 96 -3.74 3.91 -2.15
N GLU A 97 -3.98 4.06 -0.84
CA GLU A 97 -2.93 4.02 0.17
C GLU A 97 -2.35 2.61 0.29
N ILE A 98 -1.14 2.51 0.86
CA ILE A 98 -0.47 1.22 1.08
C ILE A 98 -1.27 0.38 2.07
N THR A 99 -1.75 -0.77 1.60
CA THR A 99 -2.40 -1.77 2.45
C THR A 99 -1.36 -2.74 3.06
N PRO A 100 -1.70 -3.50 4.11
CA PRO A 100 -0.80 -4.52 4.66
C PRO A 100 -0.35 -5.55 3.61
N ALA A 101 -1.23 -5.93 2.68
CA ALA A 101 -0.88 -6.84 1.59
C ALA A 101 0.19 -6.25 0.67
N VAL A 102 0.05 -4.98 0.28
CA VAL A 102 1.05 -4.26 -0.51
C VAL A 102 2.38 -4.13 0.25
N HIS A 103 2.31 -3.86 1.55
CA HIS A 103 3.50 -3.77 2.41
C HIS A 103 4.30 -5.08 2.43
N GLU A 104 3.62 -6.22 2.53
CA GLU A 104 4.28 -7.52 2.44
C GLU A 104 4.87 -7.79 1.05
N MET A 105 4.19 -7.37 -0.03
CA MET A 105 4.73 -7.48 -1.40
C MET A 105 5.97 -6.60 -1.62
N LEU A 106 6.04 -5.42 -1.00
CA LEU A 106 7.22 -4.55 -1.00
C LEU A 106 8.38 -5.19 -0.24
N LYS A 107 8.13 -5.74 0.96
CA LYS A 107 9.15 -6.49 1.74
C LYS A 107 9.68 -7.70 0.96
N ALA A 108 8.78 -8.43 0.29
CA ALA A 108 9.12 -9.57 -0.54
C ALA A 108 9.76 -9.20 -1.88
N LYS A 109 10.00 -7.91 -2.17
CA LYS A 109 10.56 -7.39 -3.43
C LYS A 109 9.77 -7.83 -4.68
N GLN A 110 8.47 -8.03 -4.51
CA GLN A 110 7.53 -8.22 -5.62
C GLN A 110 7.13 -6.87 -6.23
N ILE A 111 7.13 -5.80 -5.43
CA ILE A 111 6.95 -4.42 -5.86
C ILE A 111 8.24 -3.66 -5.58
N ASP A 112 8.78 -2.96 -6.58
CA ASP A 112 9.98 -2.14 -6.45
C ASP A 112 9.63 -0.65 -6.27
N GLY A 113 8.48 -0.19 -6.78
CA GLY A 113 8.01 1.18 -6.59
C GLY A 113 6.51 1.25 -6.34
N TYR A 114 6.08 2.12 -5.44
CA TYR A 114 4.68 2.40 -5.16
C TYR A 114 4.42 3.91 -5.24
N VAL A 115 3.59 4.33 -6.19
CA VAL A 115 3.38 5.73 -6.55
C VAL A 115 1.90 6.07 -6.45
N LEU A 116 1.56 7.06 -5.61
CA LEU A 116 0.22 7.61 -5.54
C LEU A 116 -0.12 8.45 -6.78
N LYS A 117 -1.27 8.15 -7.39
CA LYS A 117 -1.95 8.95 -8.42
C LYS A 117 -2.58 10.18 -7.76
N ALA A 118 -1.74 11.15 -7.39
CA ALA A 118 -2.15 12.41 -6.76
C ALA A 118 -1.64 13.62 -7.56
N ARG A 119 -1.74 14.84 -7.00
CA ARG A 119 -1.38 16.11 -7.66
C ARG A 119 0.02 16.11 -8.29
N ARG A 120 0.95 15.32 -7.75
CA ARG A 120 2.35 15.23 -8.21
C ARG A 120 2.71 13.84 -8.74
N GLY A 121 1.73 13.03 -9.15
CA GLY A 121 1.92 11.64 -9.57
C GLY A 121 2.98 11.46 -10.66
N ARG A 122 3.05 12.36 -11.66
CA ARG A 122 4.10 12.33 -12.70
C ARG A 122 5.50 12.57 -12.15
N GLU A 123 5.66 13.51 -11.22
CA GLU A 123 6.97 13.78 -10.59
C GLU A 123 7.42 12.61 -9.73
N HIS A 124 6.50 12.04 -8.96
CA HIS A 124 6.75 10.83 -8.16
C HIS A 124 7.06 9.62 -9.04
N LEU A 125 6.40 9.46 -10.17
CA LEU A 125 6.75 8.41 -11.14
C LEU A 125 8.18 8.60 -11.67
N LYS A 126 8.57 9.83 -12.05
CA LYS A 126 9.95 10.12 -12.49
C LYS A 126 10.98 9.77 -11.41
N GLU A 127 10.69 10.07 -10.15
CA GLU A 127 11.54 9.73 -9.02
C GLU A 127 11.61 8.20 -8.79
N ALA A 128 10.46 7.53 -8.80
CA ALA A 128 10.33 6.09 -8.65
C ALA A 128 11.15 5.35 -9.70
N LEU A 129 11.01 5.72 -10.97
CA LEU A 129 11.73 5.09 -12.07
C LEU A 129 13.25 5.22 -11.92
N ARG A 130 13.74 6.38 -11.46
CA ARG A 130 15.18 6.58 -11.21
C ARG A 130 15.66 5.72 -10.03
N MET A 131 14.91 5.66 -8.94
CA MET A 131 15.29 4.87 -7.76
C MET A 131 15.23 3.37 -8.03
N VAL A 132 14.17 2.89 -8.67
CA VAL A 132 14.00 1.47 -9.04
C VAL A 132 15.07 1.04 -10.04
N TYR A 133 15.46 1.92 -10.97
CA TYR A 133 16.58 1.65 -11.88
C TYR A 133 17.93 1.50 -11.15
N GLN A 134 18.10 2.20 -10.01
CA GLN A 134 19.27 2.06 -9.13
C GLN A 134 19.16 0.87 -8.16
N GLY A 135 18.12 0.03 -8.29
CA GLY A 135 17.88 -1.12 -7.41
C GLY A 135 17.35 -0.75 -6.03
N ARG A 136 16.83 0.47 -5.84
CA ARG A 136 16.23 0.95 -4.59
C ARG A 136 14.71 0.84 -4.65
N ILE A 137 14.08 0.57 -3.50
CA ILE A 137 12.62 0.59 -3.39
C ILE A 137 12.15 2.06 -3.30
N TYR A 138 11.09 2.40 -4.03
CA TYR A 138 10.43 3.70 -3.95
C TYR A 138 9.03 3.60 -3.33
N GLN A 139 8.69 4.58 -2.50
CA GLN A 139 7.33 4.81 -2.03
C GLN A 139 7.07 6.32 -2.08
N SER A 140 5.99 6.75 -2.71
CA SER A 140 5.67 8.17 -2.84
C SER A 140 5.52 8.83 -1.47
N ALA A 141 6.21 9.96 -1.31
CA ALA A 141 6.29 10.70 -0.05
C ALA A 141 4.98 11.43 0.34
N ASP A 142 3.92 11.39 -0.47
CA ASP A 142 2.60 11.87 -0.02
C ASP A 142 2.06 11.04 1.17
N ASN A 143 2.63 9.84 1.41
CA ASN A 143 2.47 9.06 2.65
C ASN A 143 3.17 9.69 3.88
N LYS A 144 4.03 10.71 3.69
CA LYS A 144 4.67 11.43 4.82
C LYS A 144 3.79 12.53 5.41
N LYS A 145 2.59 12.76 4.88
CA LYS A 145 1.55 13.56 5.57
C LYS A 145 0.54 12.72 6.33
N SER A 146 0.60 11.39 6.28
CA SER A 146 -0.34 10.49 6.97
C SER A 146 0.30 9.34 7.74
N ILE A 147 1.62 9.28 7.87
CA ILE A 147 2.21 8.70 9.08
C ILE A 147 2.50 9.91 9.97
N PRO A 148 1.61 10.27 10.92
CA PRO A 148 2.02 11.24 11.94
C PRO A 148 3.31 10.69 12.56
N LYS A 149 4.22 11.56 13.00
CA LYS A 149 5.50 11.21 13.68
C LYS A 149 5.31 10.43 15.01
N ASN A 150 4.17 9.78 15.14
CA ASN A 150 3.39 9.37 16.28
C ASN A 150 2.61 8.08 15.91
N SER A 151 3.19 7.16 15.12
CA SER A 151 2.58 5.84 14.92
C SER A 151 2.72 5.04 16.22
N PHE A 152 1.73 5.17 17.10
CA PHE A 152 1.64 4.33 18.29
C PHE A 152 1.25 2.92 17.88
N GLU A 153 2.11 1.94 18.16
CA GLU A 153 1.78 0.53 17.95
C GLU A 153 0.89 0.04 19.09
N PHE A 154 -0.38 -0.21 18.79
CA PHE A 154 -1.34 -0.71 19.76
C PHE A 154 -1.08 -2.18 20.08
N SER A 155 -0.86 -2.45 21.36
CA SER A 155 -0.89 -3.82 21.88
C SER A 155 -2.33 -4.33 21.99
N PRO A 156 -2.54 -5.65 22.08
CA PRO A 156 -3.88 -6.22 22.30
C PRO A 156 -4.58 -5.65 23.55
N LEU A 157 -3.82 -5.33 24.60
CA LEU A 157 -4.36 -4.72 25.81
C LEU A 157 -4.86 -3.30 25.57
N ASP A 158 -4.19 -2.52 24.70
CA ASP A 158 -4.62 -1.16 24.41
C ASP A 158 -5.95 -1.14 23.67
N LEU A 159 -6.11 -2.00 22.67
CA LEU A 159 -7.36 -2.13 21.93
C LEU A 159 -8.51 -2.57 22.84
N GLN A 160 -8.23 -3.47 23.79
CA GLN A 160 -9.22 -3.85 24.81
C GLN A 160 -9.62 -2.66 25.70
N ILE A 161 -8.65 -1.86 26.16
CA ILE A 161 -8.91 -0.67 26.97
C ILE A 161 -9.74 0.36 26.18
N VAL A 162 -9.38 0.64 24.93
CA VAL A 162 -10.09 1.62 24.08
C VAL A 162 -11.50 1.13 23.73
N ASN A 163 -11.67 -0.17 23.48
CA ASN A 163 -12.99 -0.76 23.25
C ASN A 163 -13.91 -0.66 24.49
N LEU A 164 -13.37 -0.89 25.70
CA LEU A 164 -14.13 -0.70 26.94
C LEU A 164 -14.53 0.77 27.13
N LEU A 165 -13.67 1.72 26.78
CA LEU A 165 -14.01 3.15 26.78
C LEU A 165 -15.12 3.45 25.77
N TYR A 166 -15.07 2.89 24.57
CA TYR A 166 -16.10 3.05 23.54
C TYR A 166 -17.46 2.51 23.99
N GLN A 167 -17.47 1.41 24.74
CA GLN A 167 -18.67 0.84 25.37
C GLN A 167 -19.17 1.64 26.58
N GLY A 168 -18.52 2.76 26.93
CA GLY A 168 -18.91 3.61 28.06
C GLY A 168 -18.52 3.05 29.43
N ILE A 169 -17.62 2.06 29.49
CA ILE A 169 -17.17 1.48 30.75
C ILE A 169 -16.23 2.48 31.47
N PRO A 170 -16.51 2.84 32.73
CA PRO A 170 -15.60 3.69 33.51
C PRO A 170 -14.26 2.99 33.80
N GLN A 171 -13.15 3.74 33.74
CA GLN A 171 -11.79 3.21 33.93
C GLN A 171 -11.61 2.40 35.23
N TYR A 172 -12.24 2.84 36.32
CA TYR A 172 -12.14 2.16 37.62
C TYR A 172 -12.78 0.76 37.62
N ARG A 173 -13.68 0.44 36.68
CA ARG A 173 -14.31 -0.89 36.52
C ARG A 173 -13.54 -1.81 35.57
N MET A 174 -12.67 -1.25 34.73
CA MET A 174 -11.91 -2.02 33.73
C MET A 174 -10.99 -3.09 34.32
N PRO A 175 -10.33 -2.89 35.49
CA PRO A 175 -9.50 -3.93 36.10
C PRO A 175 -10.17 -5.28 36.27
N GLU A 176 -11.42 -5.29 36.72
CA GLU A 176 -12.18 -6.51 36.98
C GLU A 176 -12.55 -7.21 35.67
N ILE A 177 -13.02 -6.44 34.68
CA ILE A 177 -13.41 -6.95 33.37
C ILE A 177 -12.20 -7.52 32.63
N LEU A 178 -11.08 -6.81 32.61
CA LEU A 178 -9.84 -7.24 31.96
C LEU A 178 -9.28 -8.51 32.59
N LYS A 179 -9.40 -8.68 33.92
CA LYS A 179 -9.03 -9.94 34.60
C LYS A 179 -9.91 -11.12 34.17
N GLN A 180 -11.23 -10.90 34.07
CA GLN A 180 -12.17 -11.96 33.66
C GLN A 180 -11.90 -12.47 32.25
N ILE A 181 -11.45 -11.61 31.34
CA ILE A 181 -11.10 -11.99 29.97
C ILE A 181 -9.65 -12.48 29.82
N GLY A 182 -8.92 -12.70 30.93
CA GLY A 182 -7.59 -13.31 30.93
C GLY A 182 -6.42 -12.36 30.65
N ALA A 183 -6.62 -11.04 30.71
CA ALA A 183 -5.51 -10.10 30.57
C ALA A 183 -4.58 -10.15 31.81
N LYS A 184 -3.26 -10.24 31.58
CA LYS A 184 -2.25 -10.37 32.65
C LYS A 184 -1.95 -9.05 33.38
N ALA A 185 -2.22 -7.90 32.76
CA ALA A 185 -1.80 -6.59 33.24
C ALA A 185 -3.01 -5.63 33.38
N SER A 186 -3.80 -5.86 34.43
CA SER A 186 -5.15 -5.28 34.58
C SER A 186 -5.29 -4.32 35.76
N SER A 187 -4.20 -3.81 36.34
CA SER A 187 -4.33 -2.82 37.42
C SER A 187 -4.83 -1.48 36.87
N LEU A 188 -5.54 -0.71 37.70
CA LEU A 188 -6.00 0.64 37.33
C LEU A 188 -4.82 1.52 36.88
N SER A 189 -3.72 1.47 37.64
CA SER A 189 -2.48 2.19 37.32
C SER A 189 -1.85 1.80 35.98
N THR A 190 -1.98 0.53 35.57
CA THR A 190 -1.47 0.08 34.27
C THR A 190 -2.33 0.65 33.15
N ILE A 191 -3.65 0.60 33.31
CA ILE A 191 -4.63 1.12 32.35
C ILE A 191 -4.42 2.63 32.14
N GLU A 192 -4.28 3.40 33.22
CA GLU A 192 -4.01 4.84 33.17
C GLU A 192 -2.68 5.15 32.47
N LYS A 193 -1.63 4.39 32.76
CA LYS A 193 -0.32 4.54 32.08
C LYS A 193 -0.42 4.25 30.59
N ARG A 194 -1.15 3.20 30.18
CA ARG A 194 -1.36 2.89 28.76
C ARG A 194 -2.18 3.97 28.06
N LEU A 195 -3.25 4.45 28.68
CA LEU A 195 -4.06 5.57 28.15
C LEU A 195 -3.25 6.85 27.97
N ASN A 196 -2.42 7.21 28.94
CA ASN A 196 -1.57 8.39 28.82
C ASN A 196 -0.50 8.20 27.74
N LEU A 197 0.14 7.04 27.68
CA LEU A 197 1.12 6.73 26.64
C LEU A 197 0.51 6.81 25.23
N MET A 198 -0.67 6.22 25.01
CA MET A 198 -1.41 6.31 23.75
C MET A 198 -1.70 7.77 23.37
N LYS A 199 -2.26 8.54 24.31
CA LYS A 199 -2.60 9.95 24.11
C LYS A 199 -1.37 10.80 23.80
N GLU A 200 -0.31 10.69 24.58
CA GLU A 200 0.95 11.41 24.36
C GLU A 200 1.57 11.05 23.02
N SER A 201 1.62 9.74 22.72
CA SER A 201 2.20 9.21 21.49
C SER A 201 1.39 9.56 20.25
N LEU A 202 0.11 9.91 20.36
CA LEU A 202 -0.77 10.32 19.25
C LEU A 202 -1.06 11.83 19.26
N GLY A 203 -0.61 12.57 20.28
CA GLY A 203 -0.87 14.00 20.43
C GLY A 203 -2.31 14.34 20.85
N PHE A 204 -3.00 13.41 21.52
CA PHE A 204 -4.37 13.59 22.00
C PHE A 204 -4.41 14.13 23.43
N THR A 205 -5.40 14.94 23.72
CA THR A 205 -5.61 15.55 25.04
C THR A 205 -6.71 14.87 25.84
N ASN A 206 -7.56 14.05 25.20
CA ASN A 206 -8.65 13.34 25.87
C ASN A 206 -8.91 11.95 25.27
N ASN A 207 -9.68 11.14 26.01
CA ASN A 207 -10.01 9.77 25.59
C ASN A 207 -10.99 9.73 24.39
N GLY A 208 -11.80 10.77 24.18
CA GLY A 208 -12.72 10.83 23.03
C GLY A 208 -11.98 10.88 21.70
N GLN A 209 -10.89 11.63 21.62
CA GLN A 209 -10.00 11.66 20.45
C GLN A 209 -9.36 10.30 20.18
N LEU A 210 -8.94 9.60 21.25
CA LEU A 210 -8.37 8.25 21.14
C LEU A 210 -9.40 7.25 20.59
N ILE A 211 -10.65 7.30 21.07
CA ILE A 211 -11.74 6.45 20.59
C ILE A 211 -12.05 6.74 19.12
N ALA A 212 -12.19 8.03 18.75
CA ALA A 212 -12.48 8.42 17.37
C ALA A 212 -11.40 7.93 16.41
N HIS A 213 -10.13 8.12 16.78
CA HIS A 213 -8.99 7.64 15.99
C HIS A 213 -9.01 6.12 15.77
N CYS A 214 -9.22 5.34 16.83
CA CYS A 214 -9.24 3.88 16.70
C CYS A 214 -10.44 3.37 15.89
N ARG A 215 -11.60 4.05 15.96
CA ARG A 215 -12.77 3.72 15.14
C ARG A 215 -12.55 4.05 13.66
N ASP A 216 -12.04 5.23 13.37
CA ASP A 216 -11.77 5.68 11.99
C ASP A 216 -10.67 4.83 11.32
N ALA A 217 -9.76 4.26 12.13
CA ALA A 217 -8.73 3.34 11.69
C ALA A 217 -9.14 1.85 11.69
N GLU A 218 -10.43 1.54 11.94
CA GLU A 218 -10.99 0.18 11.99
C GLU A 218 -10.26 -0.76 12.97
N LEU A 219 -9.73 -0.21 14.08
CA LEU A 219 -9.04 -0.97 15.13
C LEU A 219 -9.99 -1.48 16.22
N ILE A 220 -11.17 -0.85 16.37
CA ILE A 220 -12.26 -1.22 17.29
C ILE A 220 -13.64 -1.05 16.64
#